data_AF-T1A913-F1
#
_entry.id   AF-T1A913-F1
#
_cell.length_a   1.000
_cell.length_b   1.000
_cell.length_c   1.000
_cell.angle_alpha   90.00
_cell.angle_beta   90.00
_cell.angle_gamma   90.00
#
_symmetry.space_group_name_H-M   'P 1'
#
loop_
_entity.id
_entity.type
_entity.pdbx_description
1 polymer ?
#
loop_
_entity_poly.entity_id
_entity_poly.type
_entity_poly.pdbx_seq_one_letter_code
_entity_poly.pdbx_strand_id
1 'polypeptide(L)'
;NQIQWKRYGIRDFGDEPISVFVNISSVYIPYNGIGKQAVSQEPEIIEELKLGIMECARKLQIHINKQRNMHVRESRYKTIMRYVGQLAADLSDITGENKGQIESSLKHIVESKYDMGKEDADEEAVESASSDSSAEE
;
A
#
# COMPACT_ATOMS: atom_id res chain seq x y z
N ASN A 1 -22.57 -12.04 0.21
CA ASN A 1 -21.20 -11.62 0.57
C ASN A 1 -20.19 -12.73 0.33
N GLN A 2 -19.85 -13.03 -0.93
CA GLN A 2 -18.93 -14.13 -1.27
C GLN A 2 -17.44 -13.74 -1.16
N ILE A 3 -17.11 -12.44 -1.18
CA ILE A 3 -15.74 -11.91 -0.99
C ILE A 3 -15.72 -11.00 0.24
N GLN A 4 -14.72 -11.17 1.11
CA GLN A 4 -14.54 -10.37 2.33
C GLN A 4 -13.53 -9.25 2.10
N TRP A 5 -13.99 -8.13 1.53
CA TRP A 5 -13.16 -6.95 1.19
C TRP A 5 -12.35 -6.37 2.36
N LYS A 6 -12.89 -6.46 3.59
CA LYS A 6 -12.20 -6.04 4.83
C LYS A 6 -10.85 -6.69 5.05
N ARG A 7 -10.64 -7.91 4.54
CA ARG A 7 -9.35 -8.61 4.65
C ARG A 7 -8.25 -7.95 3.81
N TYR A 8 -8.64 -7.24 2.75
CA TYR A 8 -7.74 -6.60 1.79
C TYR A 8 -7.53 -5.11 2.09
N GLY A 9 -7.96 -4.62 3.25
CA GLY A 9 -7.82 -3.21 3.65
C GLY A 9 -8.96 -2.30 3.21
N ILE A 10 -9.99 -2.84 2.56
CA ILE A 10 -11.17 -2.11 2.07
C ILE A 10 -12.28 -2.24 3.12
N ARG A 11 -12.62 -1.15 3.81
CA ARG A 11 -13.57 -1.19 4.93
C ARG A 11 -15.00 -1.30 4.43
N ASP A 12 -15.34 -0.49 3.43
CA ASP A 12 -16.62 -0.51 2.75
C ASP A 12 -16.42 -0.41 1.24
N PHE A 13 -16.89 -1.41 0.51
CA PHE A 13 -16.76 -1.45 -0.94
C PHE A 13 -17.71 -0.44 -1.64
N GLY A 14 -18.81 -0.04 -0.99
CA GLY A 14 -19.78 0.89 -1.58
C GLY A 14 -19.36 2.36 -1.49
N ASP A 15 -18.62 2.72 -0.44
CA ASP A 15 -18.22 4.10 -0.16
C ASP A 15 -16.79 4.43 -0.60
N GLU A 16 -15.96 3.41 -0.82
CA GLU A 16 -14.58 3.58 -1.28
C GLU A 16 -14.50 3.67 -2.82
N PRO A 17 -13.58 4.49 -3.37
CA PRO A 17 -13.46 4.71 -4.82
C PRO A 17 -12.78 3.53 -5.53
N ILE A 18 -13.47 2.40 -5.58
CA ILE A 18 -12.97 1.15 -6.14
C ILE A 18 -13.90 0.70 -7.26
N SER A 19 -13.31 0.23 -8.36
CA SER A 19 -14.04 -0.34 -9.48
C SER A 19 -13.41 -1.65 -9.89
N VAL A 20 -14.25 -2.66 -10.09
CA VAL A 20 -13.82 -3.99 -10.50
C VAL A 20 -14.33 -4.24 -11.92
N PHE A 21 -13.40 -4.52 -12.82
CA PHE A 21 -13.70 -4.90 -14.19
C PHE A 21 -13.35 -6.38 -14.37
N VAL A 22 -14.29 -7.15 -14.94
CA VAL A 22 -14.08 -8.57 -15.23
C VAL A 22 -14.39 -8.82 -16.69
N ASN A 23 -13.46 -9.46 -17.38
CA ASN A 23 -13.62 -9.93 -18.74
C ASN A 23 -13.68 -11.47 -18.73
N ILE A 24 -14.66 -12.04 -19.42
CA ILE A 24 -14.84 -13.49 -19.54
C ILE A 24 -14.79 -13.83 -21.03
N SER A 25 -13.88 -14.72 -21.42
CA SER A 25 -13.72 -15.17 -22.81
C SER A 25 -13.71 -16.69 -22.86
N SER A 26 -14.62 -17.28 -23.64
CA SER A 26 -14.71 -18.74 -23.86
C SER A 26 -15.38 -19.01 -25.21
N VAL A 27 -15.18 -20.20 -25.76
CA VAL A 27 -15.88 -20.69 -26.97
C VAL A 27 -17.39 -20.75 -26.74
N TYR A 28 -17.79 -21.07 -25.51
CA TYR A 28 -19.18 -21.13 -25.10
C TYR A 28 -19.35 -20.42 -23.76
N ILE A 29 -20.21 -19.40 -23.72
CA ILE A 29 -20.60 -18.69 -22.50
C ILE A 29 -22.06 -19.02 -22.18
N PRO A 30 -22.36 -19.56 -20.99
CA PRO A 30 -23.73 -19.83 -20.58
C PRO A 30 -24.41 -18.51 -20.17
N TYR A 31 -25.38 -18.05 -20.96
CA TYR A 31 -26.16 -16.84 -20.67
C TYR A 31 -27.53 -17.19 -20.07
N ASN A 32 -28.02 -16.39 -19.12
CA ASN A 32 -29.34 -16.55 -18.50
C ASN A 32 -30.52 -16.10 -19.39
N GLY A 33 -30.27 -15.73 -20.65
CA GLY A 33 -31.30 -15.32 -21.61
C GLY A 33 -30.75 -14.99 -22.99
N ILE A 34 -31.65 -14.85 -23.97
CA ILE A 34 -31.32 -14.65 -25.39
C ILE A 34 -30.56 -13.33 -25.63
N GLY A 35 -30.83 -12.31 -24.81
CA GLY A 35 -30.20 -10.99 -24.91
C GLY A 35 -28.73 -10.93 -24.51
N LYS A 36 -28.15 -12.01 -23.96
CA LYS A 36 -26.74 -12.08 -23.51
C LYS A 36 -26.32 -10.98 -22.52
N GLN A 37 -27.26 -10.49 -21.72
CA GLN A 37 -27.03 -9.41 -20.75
C GLN A 37 -26.52 -9.91 -19.39
N ALA A 38 -26.75 -11.19 -19.08
CA ALA A 38 -26.36 -11.80 -17.81
C ALA A 38 -25.78 -13.19 -18.04
N VAL A 39 -24.68 -13.48 -17.37
CA VAL A 39 -24.03 -14.79 -17.35
C VAL A 39 -24.73 -15.69 -16.33
N SER A 40 -24.84 -16.98 -16.65
CA SER A 40 -25.38 -18.01 -15.76
C SER A 40 -24.48 -18.20 -14.52
N GLN A 41 -25.10 -18.51 -13.39
CA GLN A 41 -24.41 -18.75 -12.13
C GLN A 41 -23.94 -20.19 -12.02
N GLU A 42 -23.04 -20.60 -12.92
CA GLU A 42 -22.40 -21.91 -12.81
C GLU A 42 -21.31 -21.89 -11.72
N PRO A 43 -21.23 -22.94 -10.88
CA PRO A 43 -20.34 -22.95 -9.73
C PRO A 43 -18.87 -22.82 -10.13
N GLU A 44 -18.45 -23.51 -11.20
CA GLU A 44 -17.08 -23.47 -11.70
C GLU A 44 -16.65 -22.05 -12.12
N ILE A 45 -17.52 -21.35 -12.86
CA ILE A 45 -17.26 -19.96 -13.30
C ILE A 45 -17.18 -19.01 -12.10
N ILE A 46 -18.07 -19.17 -11.11
CA ILE A 46 -18.09 -18.34 -9.91
C ILE A 46 -16.84 -18.56 -9.06
N GLU A 47 -16.41 -19.81 -8.91
CA GLU A 47 -15.19 -20.15 -8.16
C GLU A 47 -13.95 -19.54 -8.82
N GLU A 48 -13.83 -19.64 -10.14
CA GLU A 48 -12.69 -19.07 -10.87
C GLU A 48 -12.69 -17.54 -10.82
N LEU A 49 -13.84 -16.88 -11.05
CA LEU A 49 -13.95 -15.43 -10.89
C LEU A 49 -13.54 -14.98 -9.49
N LYS A 50 -13.96 -15.74 -8.47
CA LYS A 50 -13.63 -15.42 -7.08
C LYS A 50 -12.13 -15.52 -6.85
N LEU A 51 -11.48 -16.58 -7.32
CA LEU A 51 -10.03 -16.74 -7.19
C LEU A 51 -9.26 -15.62 -7.91
N GLY A 52 -9.66 -15.28 -9.14
CA GLY A 52 -9.05 -14.17 -9.89
C GLY A 52 -9.19 -12.82 -9.19
N ILE A 53 -10.39 -12.50 -8.70
CA ILE A 53 -10.61 -11.25 -7.94
C ILE A 53 -9.79 -11.24 -6.64
N MET A 54 -9.67 -12.38 -5.94
CA MET A 54 -8.88 -12.48 -4.71
C MET A 54 -7.38 -12.26 -4.96
N GLU A 55 -6.87 -12.67 -6.12
CA GLU A 55 -5.49 -12.40 -6.50
C GLU A 55 -5.25 -10.91 -6.73
N CYS A 56 -6.11 -10.26 -7.52
CA CYS A 56 -6.04 -8.80 -7.73
C CYS A 56 -6.17 -8.03 -6.41
N ALA A 57 -7.08 -8.46 -5.52
CA ALA A 57 -7.27 -7.84 -4.22
C ALA A 57 -6.03 -7.97 -3.31
N ARG A 58 -5.26 -9.05 -3.43
CA ARG A 58 -4.00 -9.22 -2.68
C ARG A 58 -2.93 -8.24 -3.16
N LYS A 59 -2.81 -8.04 -4.49
CA LYS A 59 -1.89 -7.05 -5.08
C LYS A 59 -2.27 -5.63 -4.63
N LEU A 60 -3.56 -5.31 -4.66
CA LEU A 60 -4.08 -4.03 -4.17
C LEU A 60 -3.79 -3.82 -2.67
N GLN A 61 -3.95 -4.86 -1.85
CA GLN A 61 -3.67 -4.79 -0.41
C GLN A 61 -2.22 -4.42 -0.12
N ILE A 62 -1.26 -4.98 -0.87
CA ILE A 62 0.17 -4.65 -0.74
C ILE A 62 0.38 -3.16 -1.00
N HIS A 63 -0.16 -2.65 -2.10
CA HIS A 63 -0.05 -1.24 -2.47
C HIS A 63 -0.68 -0.29 -1.41
N ILE A 64 -1.86 -0.61 -0.90
CA ILE A 64 -2.52 0.17 0.16
C ILE A 64 -1.66 0.17 1.44
N ASN A 65 -1.14 -0.98 1.82
CA ASN A 65 -0.27 -1.09 3.00
C ASN A 65 1.02 -0.30 2.84
N LYS A 66 1.62 -0.31 1.64
CA LYS A 66 2.80 0.50 1.33
C LYS A 66 2.54 1.98 1.53
N GLN A 67 1.46 2.52 0.93
CA GLN A 67 1.06 3.93 1.14
C GLN A 67 0.81 4.25 2.62
N ARG A 68 0.13 3.36 3.35
CA ARG A 68 -0.13 3.54 4.77
C ARG A 68 1.17 3.60 5.57
N ASN A 69 2.11 2.71 5.29
CA ASN A 69 3.40 2.65 5.96
C ASN A 69 4.22 3.92 5.69
N MET A 70 4.24 4.41 4.44
CA MET A 70 4.87 5.68 4.09
C MET A 70 4.32 6.84 4.92
N HIS A 71 2.99 7.00 4.99
CA HIS A 71 2.37 8.04 5.80
C HIS A 71 2.67 7.92 7.31
N VAL A 72 2.72 6.69 7.82
CA VAL A 72 3.11 6.45 9.23
C VAL A 72 4.58 6.84 9.46
N ARG A 73 5.48 6.54 8.53
CA ARG A 73 6.90 6.94 8.60
C ARG A 73 7.03 8.47 8.55
N GLU A 74 6.37 9.13 7.62
CA GLU A 74 6.35 10.60 7.49
C GLU A 74 5.85 11.29 8.76
N SER A 75 4.72 10.82 9.30
CA SER A 75 4.13 11.40 10.52
C SER A 75 5.03 11.22 11.74
N ARG A 76 5.68 10.06 11.88
CA ARG A 76 6.69 9.81 12.93
C ARG A 76 7.90 10.73 12.78
N TYR A 77 8.45 10.84 11.58
CA TYR A 77 9.58 11.72 11.28
C TYR A 77 9.26 13.18 11.63
N LYS A 78 8.11 13.69 11.16
CA LYS A 78 7.65 15.05 11.46
C LYS A 78 7.51 15.29 12.97
N THR A 79 7.00 14.29 13.70
CA THR A 79 6.86 14.36 15.15
C THR A 79 8.23 14.43 15.84
N ILE A 80 9.18 13.61 15.43
CA ILE A 80 10.56 13.60 15.97
C ILE A 80 11.24 14.94 15.71
N MET A 81 11.16 15.49 14.50
CA MET A 81 11.79 16.77 14.19
C MET A 81 11.24 17.93 15.01
N ARG A 82 9.94 17.91 15.35
CA ARG A 82 9.36 18.87 16.30
C ARG A 82 9.99 18.75 17.70
N TYR A 83 10.26 17.53 18.18
CA TYR A 83 10.92 17.32 19.47
C TYR A 83 12.40 17.69 19.46
N VAL A 84 13.11 17.46 18.35
CA VAL A 84 14.52 17.86 18.21
C VAL A 84 14.71 19.36 18.45
N GLY A 85 13.83 20.20 17.92
CA GLY A 85 13.90 21.64 18.13
C GLY A 85 13.73 22.06 19.60
N GLN A 86 12.83 21.40 20.33
CA GLN A 86 12.65 21.63 21.77
C GLN A 86 13.85 21.12 22.57
N LEU A 87 14.30 19.90 22.27
CA LEU A 87 15.42 19.26 22.96
C LEU A 87 16.72 20.06 22.81
N ALA A 88 16.96 20.65 21.63
CA ALA A 88 18.13 21.49 21.40
C ALA A 88 18.10 22.78 22.23
N ALA A 89 16.92 23.35 22.51
CA ALA A 89 16.79 24.50 23.40
C ALA A 89 17.07 24.09 24.85
N ASP A 90 16.41 23.04 25.34
CA ASP A 90 16.57 22.57 26.72
C ASP A 90 18.01 22.13 27.02
N LEU A 91 18.69 21.47 26.06
CA LEU A 91 20.09 21.09 26.20
C LEU A 91 21.01 22.32 26.23
N SER A 92 20.79 23.31 25.36
CA SER A 92 21.56 24.55 25.34
C SER A 92 21.45 25.30 26.67
N ASP A 93 20.27 25.31 27.28
CA ASP A 93 20.05 25.93 28.59
C ASP A 93 20.80 25.19 29.72
N ILE A 94 20.94 23.87 29.64
CA ILE A 94 21.61 23.04 30.66
C ILE A 94 23.14 23.06 30.50
N THR A 95 23.66 22.91 29.28
CA THR A 95 25.12 22.83 29.02
C THR A 95 25.75 24.19 28.76
N GLY A 96 24.97 25.24 28.46
CA GLY A 96 25.47 26.56 28.07
C GLY A 96 26.13 26.58 26.68
N GLU A 97 26.00 25.50 25.91
CA GLU A 97 26.55 25.36 24.56
C GLU A 97 25.66 26.01 23.50
N ASN A 98 26.20 26.23 22.31
CA ASN A 98 25.46 26.86 21.22
C ASN A 98 24.36 25.94 20.68
N LYS A 99 23.10 26.38 20.82
CA LYS A 99 21.89 25.71 20.31
C LYS A 99 22.03 25.20 18.86
N GLY A 100 22.65 25.98 17.98
CA GLY A 100 22.78 25.64 16.56
C GLY A 100 23.61 24.38 16.32
N GLN A 101 24.68 24.16 17.10
CA GLN A 101 25.56 22.99 16.96
C GLN A 101 24.89 21.71 17.48
N ILE A 102 24.14 21.82 18.59
CA ILE A 102 23.36 20.71 19.16
C ILE A 102 22.25 20.31 18.19
N GLU A 103 21.52 21.28 17.64
CA GLU A 103 20.44 21.02 16.69
C GLU A 103 20.95 20.33 15.42
N SER A 104 22.08 20.78 14.85
CA SER A 104 22.67 20.12 13.68
C SER A 104 23.11 18.69 13.98
N SER A 105 23.69 18.44 15.16
CA SER A 105 24.13 17.09 15.56
C SER A 105 22.95 16.15 15.74
N LEU A 106 21.87 16.62 16.37
CA LEU A 106 20.65 15.84 16.55
C LEU A 106 19.94 15.55 15.22
N LYS A 107 19.88 16.53 14.30
CA LYS A 107 19.33 16.30 12.96
C LYS A 107 20.11 15.23 12.21
N HIS A 108 21.43 15.30 12.23
CA HIS A 108 22.28 14.28 11.60
C HIS A 108 22.03 12.88 12.19
N ILE A 109 21.85 12.77 13.51
CA ILE A 109 21.51 11.48 14.15
C ILE A 109 20.16 10.97 13.65
N VAL A 110 19.14 11.83 13.58
CA VAL A 110 17.80 11.44 13.10
C VAL A 110 17.84 11.04 11.63
N GLU A 111 18.52 11.80 10.78
CA GLU A 111 18.68 11.51 9.35
C GLU A 111 19.41 10.18 9.12
N SER A 112 20.44 9.88 9.91
CA SER A 112 21.16 8.60 9.81
C SER A 112 20.32 7.38 10.21
N LYS A 113 19.29 7.57 11.05
CA LYS A 113 18.46 6.49 11.62
C LYS A 113 17.13 6.32 10.91
N TYR A 114 16.59 7.39 10.33
CA TYR A 114 15.29 7.43 9.68
C TYR A 114 15.43 7.71 8.18
N ASP A 115 16.38 7.06 7.51
CA ASP A 115 16.61 7.22 6.06
C ASP A 115 15.30 6.91 5.30
N MET A 116 14.59 7.95 4.89
CA MET A 116 13.20 7.92 4.41
C MET A 116 13.05 7.27 3.02
N GLY A 117 14.11 6.72 2.42
CA GLY A 117 14.10 6.33 1.00
C GLY A 117 14.86 5.06 0.60
N LYS A 118 15.50 4.32 1.51
CA LYS A 118 16.22 3.09 1.12
C LYS A 118 15.35 1.84 1.06
N GLU A 119 14.41 1.67 1.99
CA GLU A 119 13.55 0.47 2.01
C GLU A 119 12.57 0.44 0.84
N ASP A 120 12.01 1.60 0.45
CA ASP A 120 10.98 1.66 -0.59
C ASP A 120 11.56 1.42 -2.01
N ALA A 121 12.85 1.70 -2.23
CA ALA A 121 13.53 1.46 -3.51
C ALA A 121 13.87 -0.03 -3.75
N ASP A 122 14.23 -0.75 -2.69
CA ASP A 122 14.50 -2.19 -2.76
C ASP A 122 13.22 -2.99 -3.00
N GLU A 123 12.08 -2.57 -2.42
CA GLU A 123 10.77 -3.21 -2.67
C GLU A 123 10.24 -2.95 -4.10
N GLU A 124 10.41 -1.76 -4.66
CA GLU A 124 10.03 -1.46 -6.06
C GLU A 124 10.85 -2.24 -7.09
N ALA A 125 12.14 -2.46 -6.82
CA ALA A 125 12.98 -3.30 -7.66
C ALA A 125 12.50 -4.76 -7.69
N VAL A 126 12.05 -5.29 -6.56
CA VAL A 126 11.50 -6.67 -6.47
C VAL A 126 10.14 -6.79 -7.17
N GLU A 127 9.28 -5.78 -7.07
CA GLU A 127 7.96 -5.79 -7.69
C GLU A 127 8.06 -5.71 -9.23
N SER A 128 8.97 -4.86 -9.76
CA SER A 128 9.27 -4.76 -11.19
C SER A 128 9.83 -6.06 -11.80
N ALA A 129 10.68 -6.78 -11.07
CA ALA A 129 11.22 -8.07 -11.50
C ALA A 129 10.16 -9.19 -11.54
N SER A 130 9.11 -9.12 -10.70
CA SER A 130 8.02 -10.10 -10.68
C SER A 130 6.96 -9.88 -11.78
N SER A 131 6.79 -8.64 -12.22
CA SER A 131 5.87 -8.31 -13.33
C SER A 131 6.45 -8.67 -14.69
N ASP A 132 7.77 -8.59 -14.87
CA ASP A 132 8.42 -8.89 -16.14
C ASP A 132 8.42 -10.41 -16.44
N SER A 133 8.55 -11.25 -15.41
CA SER A 133 8.50 -12.72 -15.56
C SER A 133 7.10 -13.25 -15.89
N SER A 134 6.04 -12.47 -15.66
CA SER A 134 4.65 -12.85 -15.96
C SER A 134 4.20 -12.40 -17.35
N ALA A 135 5.01 -11.60 -18.05
CA ALA A 135 4.73 -11.10 -19.39
C ALA A 135 5.38 -11.94 -20.50
N GLU A 136 6.24 -12.90 -20.16
CA GLU A 136 6.97 -13.77 -21.10
C GLU A 136 6.42 -15.20 -21.22
N GLU A 137 5.31 -15.55 -20.54
CA GLU A 137 4.60 -16.85 -20.69
C GLU A 137 3.28 -16.75 -21.47
#